data_AF-A0A841IR92-F1
#
_entry.id   AF-A0A841IR92-F1
#
_cell.length_a   1.000
_cell.length_b   1.000
_cell.length_c   1.000
_cell.angle_alpha   90.00
_cell.angle_beta   90.00
_cell.angle_gamma   90.00
#
_symmetry.space_group_name_H-M   'P 1'
#
loop_
_entity.id
_entity.type
_entity.pdbx_description
1 polymer ?
#
loop_
_entity_poly.entity_id
_entity_poly.type
_entity_poly.pdbx_seq_one_letter_code
_entity_poly.pdbx_strand_id
1 'polypeptide(L)'
;MLQTIPSPRHPDKNPPGTPPSPALPQWPDDPRLPRVPQQPVPRRQPRPAYPDLPLQFTSPASDAAPLLGPVCLAVSGRPGHWEVCGHPSCRSRRAQGMRRLGGHRAEYTREHLQAAAVQESHQDLVVYYGEATQSFWAVTPTGLVEARDVDALLLALRPHAASEAETAFALEPGTAAELDALVGTDTLLEFGPVRSYESVPA
;
A
#
# COMPACT_ATOMS: atom_id res chain seq x y z
N MET A 1 -9.96 48.12 54.80
CA MET A 1 -10.00 46.64 54.90
C MET A 1 -10.10 46.09 53.49
N LEU A 2 -8.99 45.61 52.93
CA LEU A 2 -8.91 45.06 51.56
C LEU A 2 -9.09 43.54 51.65
N GLN A 3 -10.15 43.02 51.02
CA GLN A 3 -10.39 41.58 50.95
C GLN A 3 -9.65 40.99 49.74
N THR A 4 -8.70 40.10 50.03
CA THR A 4 -7.96 39.30 49.05
C THR A 4 -8.87 38.20 48.50
N ILE A 5 -9.15 38.23 47.20
CA ILE A 5 -9.90 37.16 46.50
C ILE A 5 -8.94 36.01 46.16
N PRO A 6 -9.22 34.76 46.56
CA PRO A 6 -8.37 33.62 46.23
C PRO A 6 -8.50 33.20 44.76
N SER A 7 -7.37 32.87 44.15
CA SER A 7 -7.22 32.46 42.75
C SER A 7 -7.80 31.05 42.50
N PRO A 8 -8.43 30.78 41.35
CA PRO A 8 -9.01 29.47 41.05
C PRO A 8 -7.92 28.43 40.77
N ARG A 9 -7.99 27.29 41.47
CA ARG A 9 -7.11 26.14 41.24
C ARG A 9 -7.50 25.45 39.92
N HIS A 10 -6.51 25.27 39.05
CA HIS A 10 -6.63 24.52 37.80
C HIS A 10 -6.85 23.03 38.12
N PRO A 11 -7.85 22.36 37.53
CA PRO A 11 -8.01 20.92 37.70
C PRO A 11 -6.92 20.16 36.94
N ASP A 12 -6.24 19.29 37.68
CA ASP A 12 -5.23 18.36 37.18
C ASP A 12 -5.91 17.35 36.23
N LYS A 13 -5.59 17.44 34.94
CA LYS A 13 -6.11 16.55 33.89
C LYS A 13 -5.21 15.31 33.81
N ASN A 14 -5.36 14.38 34.75
CA ASN A 14 -4.94 12.99 34.52
C ASN A 14 -6.18 12.10 34.47
N PRO A 15 -6.59 11.59 33.29
CA PRO A 15 -7.70 10.66 33.21
C PRO A 15 -7.30 9.34 33.89
N PRO A 16 -8.09 8.84 34.86
CA PRO A 16 -7.88 7.51 35.41
C PRO A 16 -8.29 6.47 34.36
N GLY A 17 -7.33 5.70 33.85
CA GLY A 17 -7.65 4.50 33.06
C GLY A 17 -6.85 4.25 31.79
N THR A 18 -5.69 4.88 31.56
CA THR A 18 -4.80 4.39 30.50
C THR A 18 -4.26 3.02 30.93
N PRO A 19 -4.61 1.90 30.25
CA PRO A 19 -3.98 0.62 30.52
C PRO A 19 -2.48 0.75 30.24
N PRO A 20 -1.60 0.09 31.02
CA PRO A 20 -0.17 0.08 30.71
C PRO A 20 0.02 -0.44 29.28
N SER A 21 0.83 0.27 28.48
CA SER A 21 1.24 -0.22 27.17
C SER A 21 1.73 -1.66 27.30
N PRO A 22 1.29 -2.61 26.46
CA PRO A 22 1.82 -3.95 26.48
C PRO A 22 3.33 -3.86 26.29
N ALA A 23 4.07 -4.45 27.23
CA ALA A 23 5.52 -4.55 27.13
C ALA A 23 5.83 -5.19 25.77
N LEU A 24 6.54 -4.46 24.91
CA LEU A 24 7.02 -5.02 23.66
C LEU A 24 7.81 -6.29 24.00
N PRO A 25 7.63 -7.38 23.24
CA PRO A 25 8.44 -8.58 23.42
C PRO A 25 9.91 -8.15 23.31
N GLN A 26 10.59 -8.25 24.44
CA GLN A 26 12.02 -8.04 24.55
C GLN A 26 12.64 -9.25 23.86
N TRP A 27 12.96 -9.09 22.58
CA TRP A 27 13.69 -10.09 21.82
C TRP A 27 15.02 -10.31 22.55
N PRO A 28 15.35 -11.54 22.96
CA PRO A 28 16.65 -11.80 23.53
C PRO A 28 17.71 -11.39 22.51
N ASP A 29 18.65 -10.54 22.93
CA ASP A 29 19.86 -10.26 22.17
C ASP A 29 20.56 -11.60 21.92
N ASP A 30 20.36 -12.19 20.74
CA ASP A 30 20.95 -13.47 20.39
C ASP A 30 22.46 -13.27 20.18
N PRO A 31 23.33 -13.76 21.09
CA PRO A 31 24.77 -13.55 20.99
C PRO A 31 25.41 -14.34 19.85
N ARG A 32 24.63 -15.14 19.10
CA ARG A 32 25.10 -15.95 17.97
C ARG A 32 24.87 -15.32 16.61
N LEU A 33 24.21 -14.17 16.53
CA LEU A 33 24.15 -13.46 15.25
C LEU A 33 25.55 -12.97 14.88
N PRO A 34 26.08 -13.35 13.70
CA PRO A 34 27.37 -12.86 13.25
C PRO A 34 27.30 -11.34 13.22
N ARG A 35 28.23 -10.69 13.91
CA ARG A 35 28.39 -9.25 13.91
C ARG A 35 28.54 -8.83 12.44
N VAL A 36 27.48 -8.28 11.86
CA VAL A 36 27.52 -7.77 10.48
C VAL A 36 28.68 -6.80 10.45
N PRO A 37 29.72 -7.04 9.63
CA PRO A 37 30.80 -6.09 9.50
C PRO A 37 30.15 -4.78 9.12
N GLN A 38 30.30 -3.77 9.98
CA GLN A 38 29.87 -2.41 9.66
C GLN A 38 30.70 -2.01 8.45
N GLN A 39 30.17 -2.24 7.25
CA GLN A 39 30.79 -1.73 6.05
C GLN A 39 30.92 -0.23 6.25
N PRO A 40 32.10 0.36 6.01
CA PRO A 40 32.24 1.80 6.02
C PRO A 40 31.19 2.34 5.06
N VAL A 41 30.24 3.11 5.59
CA VAL A 41 29.25 3.80 4.76
C VAL A 41 30.06 4.57 3.73
N PRO A 42 29.93 4.25 2.43
CA PRO A 42 30.71 4.95 1.42
C PRO A 42 30.44 6.43 1.60
N ARG A 43 31.51 7.20 1.88
CA ARG A 43 31.44 8.67 1.90
C ARG A 43 30.72 9.04 0.61
N ARG A 44 29.57 9.74 0.75
CA ARG A 44 28.84 10.29 -0.40
C ARG A 44 29.86 11.00 -1.27
N GLN A 45 30.22 10.38 -2.39
CA GLN A 45 31.02 11.08 -3.37
C GLN A 45 30.21 12.31 -3.78
N PRO A 46 30.85 13.48 -3.95
CA PRO A 46 30.21 14.61 -4.59
C PRO A 46 29.55 14.08 -5.86
N ARG A 47 28.24 14.26 -5.96
CA ARG A 47 27.46 13.85 -7.13
C ARG A 47 28.23 14.36 -8.35
N PRO A 48 28.61 13.50 -9.32
CA PRO A 48 29.20 13.97 -10.55
C PRO A 48 28.33 15.09 -11.07
N ALA A 49 28.92 16.26 -11.33
CA ALA A 49 28.26 17.32 -12.04
C ALA A 49 27.97 16.74 -13.42
N TYR A 50 26.77 16.19 -13.59
CA TYR A 50 26.28 15.85 -14.90
C TYR A 50 26.32 17.16 -15.69
N PRO A 51 26.95 17.21 -16.87
CA PRO A 51 26.74 18.34 -17.76
C PRO A 51 25.22 18.47 -17.93
N ASP A 52 24.72 19.69 -17.78
CA ASP A 52 23.32 20.08 -17.93
C ASP A 52 22.80 19.60 -19.29
N LEU A 53 22.42 18.32 -19.38
CA LEU A 53 21.54 17.84 -20.40
C LEU A 53 20.18 18.38 -19.99
N PRO A 54 19.56 19.24 -20.81
CA PRO A 54 18.19 19.65 -20.55
C PRO A 54 17.31 18.43 -20.81
N LEU A 55 17.22 17.54 -19.82
CA LEU A 55 16.05 16.70 -19.63
C LEU A 55 14.94 17.66 -19.26
N GLN A 56 14.42 18.33 -20.27
CA GLN A 56 13.13 18.98 -20.25
C GLN A 56 12.10 17.86 -20.09
N PHE A 57 12.00 17.31 -18.89
CA PHE A 57 10.67 17.10 -18.35
C PHE A 57 10.07 18.50 -18.24
N THR A 58 9.57 19.01 -19.36
CA THR A 58 8.40 19.87 -19.32
C THR A 58 7.31 18.98 -18.72
N SER A 59 7.35 18.80 -17.40
CA SER A 59 6.10 18.82 -16.65
C SER A 59 5.43 20.07 -17.18
N PRO A 60 4.29 19.98 -17.88
CA PRO A 60 3.56 21.17 -18.26
C PRO A 60 3.48 21.96 -16.97
N ALA A 61 4.10 23.14 -16.98
CA ALA A 61 4.01 24.06 -15.87
C ALA A 61 2.53 24.08 -15.55
N SER A 62 2.21 23.74 -14.31
CA SER A 62 0.88 23.90 -13.79
C SER A 62 0.58 25.39 -13.94
N ASP A 63 0.07 25.77 -15.11
CA ASP A 63 -0.89 26.83 -15.27
C ASP A 63 -1.98 26.41 -14.32
N ALA A 64 -1.78 26.80 -13.06
CA ALA A 64 -2.76 26.75 -12.02
C ALA A 64 -3.81 27.77 -12.40
N ALA A 65 -4.55 27.47 -13.48
CA ALA A 65 -5.96 27.76 -13.51
C ALA A 65 -6.45 27.38 -12.11
N PRO A 66 -6.93 28.34 -11.31
CA PRO A 66 -7.53 27.99 -10.03
C PRO A 66 -8.53 26.91 -10.37
N LEU A 67 -8.31 25.72 -9.80
CA LEU A 67 -9.12 24.54 -10.03
C LEU A 67 -10.56 24.91 -9.63
N LEU A 68 -11.30 25.50 -10.56
CA LEU A 68 -12.75 25.50 -10.66
C LEU A 68 -13.15 24.07 -11.05
N GLY A 69 -12.63 23.08 -10.32
CA GLY A 69 -13.32 21.82 -10.15
C GLY A 69 -14.64 22.10 -9.44
N PRO A 70 -15.55 21.13 -9.37
CA PRO A 70 -16.78 21.27 -8.62
C PRO A 70 -16.43 21.78 -7.23
N VAL A 71 -16.66 23.08 -7.02
CA VAL A 71 -16.58 23.68 -5.70
C VAL A 71 -17.57 22.83 -4.93
N CYS A 72 -17.17 22.17 -3.83
CA CYS A 72 -18.17 21.61 -2.94
C CYS A 72 -19.06 22.80 -2.62
N LEU A 73 -20.22 22.89 -3.27
CA LEU A 73 -21.18 23.92 -2.98
C LEU A 73 -21.41 23.69 -1.50
N ALA A 74 -20.97 24.65 -0.70
CA ALA A 74 -21.27 24.67 0.70
C ALA A 74 -22.78 24.91 0.77
N VAL A 75 -23.59 23.88 0.46
CA VAL A 75 -25.05 23.91 0.45
C VAL A 75 -25.57 24.20 1.86
N SER A 76 -24.71 24.15 2.87
CA SER A 76 -24.92 24.80 4.15
C SER A 76 -23.67 25.61 4.49
N GLY A 77 -23.76 26.92 4.65
CA GLY A 77 -22.70 27.79 5.19
C GLY A 77 -22.31 27.50 6.65
N ARG A 78 -22.32 26.23 7.07
CA ARG A 78 -21.86 25.78 8.37
C ARG A 78 -20.38 25.42 8.29
N PRO A 79 -19.53 26.00 9.15
CA PRO A 79 -18.19 25.45 9.38
C PRO A 79 -18.34 23.97 9.79
N GLY A 80 -17.60 23.06 9.13
CA GLY A 80 -17.56 21.63 9.45
C GLY A 80 -18.10 20.66 8.39
N HIS A 81 -18.81 21.12 7.36
CA HIS A 81 -19.41 20.22 6.35
C HIS A 81 -18.37 19.57 5.38
N TRP A 82 -17.13 20.08 5.33
CA TRP A 82 -16.07 19.51 4.50
C TRP A 82 -15.65 18.10 4.90
N GLU A 83 -16.02 17.63 6.10
CA GLU A 83 -15.68 16.27 6.58
C GLU A 83 -16.31 15.17 5.73
N VAL A 84 -17.41 15.46 5.00
CA VAL A 84 -18.18 14.45 4.25
C VAL A 84 -18.00 14.58 2.73
N CYS A 85 -17.42 15.67 2.23
CA CYS A 85 -17.32 15.89 0.78
C CYS A 85 -16.31 14.92 0.15
N GLY A 86 -16.76 14.06 -0.78
CA GLY A 86 -15.92 13.11 -1.52
C GLY A 86 -15.12 13.70 -2.68
N HIS A 87 -15.18 15.02 -2.90
CA HIS A 87 -14.44 15.65 -4.00
C HIS A 87 -12.91 15.60 -3.77
N PRO A 88 -12.11 15.38 -4.82
CA PRO A 88 -10.66 15.28 -4.71
C PRO A 88 -9.99 16.47 -4.02
N SER A 89 -10.43 17.69 -4.33
CA SER A 89 -9.86 18.92 -3.74
C SER A 89 -10.12 19.07 -2.25
N CYS A 90 -11.31 18.69 -1.77
CA CYS A 90 -11.63 18.70 -0.34
C CYS A 90 -10.91 17.60 0.40
N ARG A 91 -10.81 16.43 -0.22
CA ARG A 91 -10.05 15.31 0.31
C ARG A 91 -8.57 15.66 0.50
N SER A 92 -7.93 16.29 -0.51
CA SER A 92 -6.56 16.78 -0.38
C SER A 92 -6.40 17.79 0.76
N ARG A 93 -7.33 18.73 0.92
CA ARG A 93 -7.28 19.72 2.02
C ARG A 93 -7.42 19.06 3.38
N ARG A 94 -8.33 18.08 3.55
CA ARG A 94 -8.42 17.30 4.79
C ARG A 94 -7.12 16.56 5.06
N ALA A 95 -6.61 15.86 4.05
CA ALA A 95 -5.39 15.09 4.15
C ALA A 95 -4.19 15.97 4.54
N GLN A 96 -4.12 17.22 4.07
CA GLN A 96 -3.07 18.18 4.42
C GLN A 96 -2.96 18.44 5.93
N GLY A 97 -4.08 18.47 6.65
CA GLY A 97 -4.12 18.67 8.09
C GLY A 97 -3.89 17.40 8.94
N MET A 98 -3.83 16.22 8.32
CA MET A 98 -3.65 14.96 9.04
C MET A 98 -2.18 14.60 9.25
N ARG A 99 -1.90 13.87 10.34
CA ARG A 99 -0.58 13.27 10.57
C ARG A 99 -0.27 12.24 9.50
N ARG A 100 0.99 12.19 9.08
CA ARG A 100 1.50 11.09 8.25
C ARG A 100 1.83 9.89 9.13
N LEU A 101 1.29 8.73 8.80
CA LEU A 101 1.60 7.45 9.45
C LEU A 101 2.34 6.61 8.42
N GLY A 102 3.60 6.24 8.71
CA GLY A 102 4.42 5.48 7.77
C GLY A 102 4.73 6.22 6.45
N GLY A 103 4.70 7.56 6.45
CA GLY A 103 4.92 8.37 5.24
C GLY A 103 3.65 8.69 4.44
N HIS A 104 2.53 8.01 4.72
CA HIS A 104 1.25 8.17 4.05
C HIS A 104 0.27 9.00 4.89
N ARG A 105 -0.67 9.71 4.24
CA ARG A 105 -1.71 10.46 4.96
C ARG A 105 -2.88 9.55 5.32
N ALA A 106 -3.35 9.63 6.57
CA ALA A 106 -4.42 8.77 7.09
C ALA A 106 -5.73 8.84 6.28
N GLU A 107 -6.01 9.97 5.62
CA GLU A 107 -7.17 10.13 4.73
C GLU A 107 -7.21 9.10 3.60
N TYR A 108 -6.04 8.62 3.13
CA TYR A 108 -5.90 7.72 1.98
C TYR A 108 -5.56 6.27 2.36
N THR A 109 -5.75 5.89 3.63
CA THR A 109 -5.42 4.53 4.09
C THR A 109 -6.18 3.45 3.34
N ARG A 110 -7.45 3.69 2.99
CA ARG A 110 -8.27 2.72 2.26
C ARG A 110 -7.67 2.40 0.88
N GLU A 111 -7.25 3.41 0.14
CA GLU A 111 -6.72 3.26 -1.20
C GLU A 111 -5.35 2.57 -1.20
N HIS A 112 -4.51 2.87 -0.20
CA HIS A 112 -3.25 2.15 -0.01
C HIS A 112 -3.48 0.67 0.29
N LEU A 113 -4.47 0.33 1.13
CA LEU A 113 -4.85 -1.07 1.37
C LEU A 113 -5.39 -1.74 0.11
N GLN A 114 -6.19 -1.04 -0.70
CA GLN A 114 -6.67 -1.56 -1.98
C GLN A 114 -5.51 -1.81 -2.96
N ALA A 115 -4.56 -0.89 -3.07
CA ALA A 115 -3.38 -1.07 -3.92
C ALA A 115 -2.55 -2.28 -3.48
N ALA A 116 -2.35 -2.44 -2.16
CA ALA A 116 -1.65 -3.60 -1.60
C ALA A 116 -2.38 -4.93 -1.89
N ALA A 117 -3.72 -4.96 -1.77
CA ALA A 117 -4.51 -6.14 -2.11
C ALA A 117 -4.41 -6.50 -3.60
N VAL A 118 -4.42 -5.49 -4.49
CA VAL A 118 -4.20 -5.73 -5.92
C VAL A 118 -2.80 -6.29 -6.17
N GLN A 119 -1.77 -5.75 -5.51
CA GLN A 119 -0.39 -6.24 -5.62
C GLN A 119 -0.24 -7.69 -5.11
N GLU A 120 -0.94 -8.07 -4.05
CA GLU A 120 -0.93 -9.45 -3.54
C GLU A 120 -1.48 -10.45 -4.58
N SER A 121 -2.48 -10.02 -5.37
CA SER A 121 -3.04 -10.80 -6.48
C SER A 121 -2.23 -10.76 -7.78
N HIS A 122 -1.28 -9.82 -7.93
CA HIS A 122 -0.45 -9.62 -9.13
C HIS A 122 1.01 -9.39 -8.72
N GLN A 123 1.70 -10.48 -8.35
CA GLN A 123 3.04 -10.42 -7.73
C GLN A 123 4.14 -9.94 -8.68
N ASP A 124 3.88 -10.00 -9.99
CA ASP A 124 4.73 -9.53 -11.07
C ASP A 124 4.61 -8.02 -11.32
N LEU A 125 3.59 -7.37 -10.75
CA LEU A 125 3.31 -5.95 -10.92
C LEU A 125 3.67 -5.15 -9.67
N VAL A 126 4.09 -3.90 -9.88
CA VAL A 126 4.24 -2.92 -8.79
C VAL A 126 3.04 -2.00 -8.81
N VAL A 127 2.17 -2.11 -7.80
CA VAL A 127 0.93 -1.33 -7.69
C VAL A 127 1.00 -0.38 -6.50
N TYR A 128 0.61 0.88 -6.68
CA TYR A 128 0.59 1.87 -5.61
C TYR A 128 -0.49 2.94 -5.83
N TYR A 129 -0.88 3.63 -4.77
CA TYR A 129 -1.80 4.78 -4.84
C TYR A 129 -1.04 6.10 -4.74
N GLY A 130 -1.18 6.95 -5.76
CA GLY A 130 -0.57 8.27 -5.81
C GLY A 130 -1.42 9.31 -5.08
N GLU A 131 -1.06 9.69 -3.85
CA GLU A 131 -1.84 10.67 -3.06
C GLU A 131 -1.94 12.05 -3.74
N ALA A 132 -0.91 12.45 -4.51
CA ALA A 132 -0.87 13.76 -5.18
C ALA A 132 -1.83 13.81 -6.37
N THR A 133 -1.91 12.71 -7.14
CA THR A 133 -2.76 12.58 -8.32
C THR A 133 -4.15 12.03 -7.97
N GLN A 134 -4.28 11.42 -6.79
CA GLN A 134 -5.46 10.69 -6.32
C GLN A 134 -5.88 9.57 -7.28
N SER A 135 -4.89 8.85 -7.79
CA SER A 135 -5.05 7.76 -8.76
C SER A 135 -4.21 6.55 -8.37
N PHE A 136 -4.64 5.38 -8.83
CA PHE A 136 -3.88 4.15 -8.77
C PHE A 136 -2.90 4.07 -9.93
N TRP A 137 -1.74 3.52 -9.66
CA TRP A 137 -0.67 3.33 -10.63
C TRP A 137 -0.20 1.87 -10.59
N ALA A 138 0.03 1.29 -11.76
CA ALA A 138 0.67 -0.01 -11.90
C ALA A 138 1.81 0.06 -12.90
N VAL A 139 2.99 -0.42 -12.49
CA VAL A 139 4.11 -0.67 -13.40
C VAL A 139 3.94 -2.07 -13.97
N THR A 140 3.76 -2.14 -15.29
CA THR A 140 3.61 -3.39 -16.05
C THR A 140 4.83 -3.58 -16.97
N PRO A 141 5.07 -4.79 -17.50
CA PRO A 141 6.12 -5.00 -18.50
C PRO A 141 5.95 -4.13 -19.75
N THR A 142 4.73 -3.73 -20.10
CA THR A 142 4.43 -2.88 -21.25
C THR A 142 4.53 -1.39 -20.96
N GLY A 143 4.67 -0.99 -19.70
CA GLY A 143 4.75 0.42 -19.30
C GLY A 143 3.95 0.74 -18.06
N LEU A 144 3.70 2.02 -17.86
CA LEU A 144 3.05 2.57 -16.68
C LEU A 144 1.57 2.84 -16.96
N VAL A 145 0.68 2.31 -16.12
CA VAL A 145 -0.76 2.47 -16.22
C VAL A 145 -1.25 3.32 -15.04
N GLU A 146 -2.04 4.36 -15.34
CA GLU A 146 -2.74 5.18 -14.35
C GLU A 146 -4.25 4.92 -14.44
N ALA A 147 -4.92 4.77 -13.29
CA ALA A 147 -6.35 4.58 -13.20
C ALA A 147 -6.95 5.39 -12.04
N ARG A 148 -8.15 5.93 -12.23
CA ARG A 148 -8.79 6.79 -11.23
C ARG A 148 -9.29 6.02 -9.99
N ASP A 149 -9.66 4.77 -10.19
CA ASP A 149 -10.18 3.88 -9.15
C ASP A 149 -9.69 2.45 -9.39
N VAL A 150 -9.94 1.58 -8.41
CA VAL A 150 -9.44 0.19 -8.41
C VAL A 150 -10.09 -0.64 -9.52
N ASP A 151 -11.35 -0.39 -9.85
CA ASP A 151 -12.07 -1.16 -10.87
C ASP A 151 -11.53 -0.83 -12.26
N ALA A 152 -11.28 0.45 -12.54
CA ALA A 152 -10.61 0.91 -13.75
C ALA A 152 -9.19 0.33 -13.87
N LEU A 153 -8.46 0.22 -12.76
CA LEU A 153 -7.15 -0.42 -12.75
C LEU A 153 -7.26 -1.90 -13.11
N LEU A 154 -8.12 -2.66 -12.44
CA LEU A 154 -8.30 -4.10 -12.69
C LEU A 154 -8.75 -4.38 -14.11
N LEU A 155 -9.60 -3.52 -14.68
CA LEU A 155 -10.00 -3.63 -16.08
C LEU A 155 -8.81 -3.40 -17.03
N ALA A 156 -7.94 -2.44 -16.73
CA ALA A 156 -6.75 -2.15 -17.52
C ALA A 156 -5.67 -3.25 -17.39
N LEU A 157 -5.59 -3.92 -16.25
CA LEU A 157 -4.62 -5.00 -15.99
C LEU A 157 -5.03 -6.36 -16.57
N ARG A 158 -6.29 -6.55 -16.96
CA ARG A 158 -6.80 -7.82 -17.50
C ARG A 158 -5.95 -8.45 -18.62
N PRO A 159 -5.38 -7.70 -19.59
CA PRO A 159 -4.55 -8.28 -20.64
C PRO A 159 -3.26 -8.93 -20.11
N HIS A 160 -2.70 -8.41 -19.01
CA HIS A 160 -1.45 -8.91 -18.44
C HIS A 160 -1.63 -10.24 -17.70
N ALA A 161 -2.78 -10.40 -17.03
CA ALA A 161 -3.12 -11.66 -16.35
C ALA A 161 -3.26 -12.85 -17.33
N ALA A 162 -3.61 -12.60 -18.60
CA ALA A 162 -3.73 -13.66 -19.60
C ALA A 162 -2.36 -14.15 -20.11
N SER A 163 -1.36 -13.26 -20.19
CA SER A 163 -0.03 -13.61 -20.71
C SER A 163 0.76 -14.53 -19.77
N GLU A 164 0.53 -14.45 -18.45
CA GLU A 164 1.15 -15.37 -17.51
C GLU A 164 0.64 -16.81 -17.68
N ALA A 165 -0.67 -16.97 -17.90
CA ALA A 165 -1.25 -18.29 -18.19
C ALA A 165 -0.64 -18.89 -19.47
N GLU A 166 -0.47 -18.08 -20.51
CA GLU A 166 0.10 -18.54 -21.78
C GLU A 166 1.59 -18.91 -21.65
N THR A 167 2.35 -18.15 -20.86
CA THR A 167 3.77 -18.45 -20.61
C THR A 167 3.95 -19.70 -19.76
N ALA A 168 3.07 -19.93 -18.78
CA ALA A 168 3.07 -21.15 -17.98
C ALA A 168 2.77 -22.41 -18.82
N PHE A 169 1.98 -22.28 -19.89
CA PHE A 169 1.73 -23.38 -20.83
C PHE A 169 2.85 -23.57 -21.88
N ALA A 170 3.58 -22.51 -22.23
CA ALA A 170 4.62 -22.58 -23.25
C ALA A 170 5.93 -23.22 -22.79
N LEU A 171 6.14 -23.40 -21.47
CA LEU A 171 7.42 -23.87 -20.93
C LEU A 171 7.63 -25.40 -20.97
N GLU A 172 6.67 -26.23 -21.40
CA GLU A 172 6.87 -27.70 -21.38
C GLU A 172 6.38 -28.44 -22.65
N PRO A 173 7.09 -28.35 -23.78
CA PRO A 173 7.05 -29.39 -24.82
C PRO A 173 8.18 -30.43 -24.68
N GLY A 174 9.04 -30.34 -23.65
CA GLY A 174 10.25 -31.15 -23.50
C GLY A 174 10.15 -32.36 -22.56
N THR A 175 9.28 -32.33 -21.54
CA THR A 175 9.27 -33.37 -20.48
C THR A 175 8.26 -34.49 -20.70
N ALA A 176 7.40 -34.43 -21.71
CA ALA A 176 6.50 -35.54 -22.03
C ALA A 176 7.26 -36.80 -22.48
N ALA A 177 8.44 -36.65 -23.11
CA ALA A 177 9.28 -37.79 -23.50
C ALA A 177 10.14 -38.34 -22.34
N GLU A 178 10.39 -37.55 -21.29
CA GLU A 178 11.22 -37.97 -20.14
C GLU A 178 10.38 -38.57 -19.00
N LEU A 179 9.11 -38.16 -18.86
CA LEU A 179 8.17 -38.78 -17.93
C LEU A 179 7.73 -40.19 -18.38
N ASP A 180 7.63 -40.47 -19.68
CA ASP A 180 7.33 -41.83 -20.18
C ASP A 180 8.49 -42.83 -19.96
N ALA A 181 9.71 -42.34 -19.72
CA ALA A 181 10.86 -43.18 -19.37
C ALA A 181 10.99 -43.44 -17.85
N LEU A 182 10.31 -42.63 -17.01
CA LEU A 182 10.33 -42.74 -15.55
C LEU A 182 9.06 -43.37 -14.96
N VAL A 183 7.93 -43.34 -15.67
CA VAL A 183 6.71 -44.07 -15.30
C VAL A 183 6.81 -45.51 -15.79
N GLY A 184 7.75 -46.24 -15.20
CA GLY A 184 7.71 -47.70 -15.15
C GLY A 184 6.39 -48.12 -14.52
N THR A 185 5.61 -48.86 -15.29
CA THR A 185 4.33 -49.46 -14.93
C THR A 185 4.47 -50.46 -13.78
N ASP A 186 4.60 -50.04 -12.52
CA ASP A 186 4.56 -51.00 -11.41
C ASP A 186 4.24 -50.41 -10.04
N THR A 187 3.10 -49.73 -9.90
CA THR A 187 2.56 -49.53 -8.54
C THR A 187 1.04 -49.56 -8.56
N LEU A 188 0.51 -50.77 -8.46
CA LEU A 188 -0.80 -51.06 -7.87
C LEU A 188 -0.79 -50.56 -6.41
N LEU A 189 -1.03 -49.28 -6.18
CA LEU A 189 -1.41 -48.78 -4.87
C LEU A 189 -2.92 -49.04 -4.70
N GLU A 190 -3.21 -50.10 -3.95
CA GLU A 190 -4.54 -50.34 -3.39
C GLU A 190 -5.00 -49.10 -2.62
N PHE A 191 -5.97 -48.39 -3.19
CA PHE A 191 -6.71 -47.36 -2.49
C PHE A 191 -7.56 -48.05 -1.41
N GLY A 192 -7.06 -48.00 -0.17
CA GLY A 192 -7.81 -48.40 1.01
C GLY A 192 -9.12 -47.60 1.17
N PRO A 193 -10.11 -48.15 1.88
CA PRO A 193 -11.47 -47.63 1.90
C PRO A 193 -11.54 -46.20 2.45
N VAL A 194 -12.23 -45.35 1.69
CA VAL A 194 -12.56 -43.97 2.02
C VAL A 194 -13.30 -43.94 3.36
N ARG A 195 -12.69 -43.31 4.37
CA ARG A 195 -13.37 -43.04 5.64
C ARG A 195 -14.43 -41.96 5.42
N SER A 196 -15.70 -42.37 5.52
CA SER A 196 -16.84 -41.47 5.61
C SER A 196 -16.69 -40.53 6.80
N TYR A 197 -16.69 -39.22 6.53
CA TYR A 197 -16.72 -38.18 7.54
C TYR A 197 -18.16 -38.01 8.01
N GLU A 198 -18.44 -38.41 9.25
CA GLU A 198 -19.73 -38.15 9.90
C GLU A 198 -19.92 -36.65 10.14
N SER A 199 -21.12 -36.18 9.84
CA SER A 199 -21.55 -34.80 9.93
C SER A 199 -21.61 -34.32 11.38
N VAL A 200 -21.00 -33.17 11.66
CA VAL A 200 -21.13 -32.47 12.94
C VAL A 200 -22.40 -31.60 12.90
N PRO A 201 -23.38 -31.77 13.81
CA PRO A 201 -24.55 -30.91 13.88
C PRO A 201 -24.23 -29.54 14.50
N ALA A 202 -25.06 -28.56 14.11
CA ALA A 202 -24.97 -27.13 14.41
C ALA A 202 -25.29 -26.75 15.86
#